data_AF-A0A7K9BP19-F1
#
_entry.id   AF-A0A7K9BP19-F1
#
_cell.length_a   1.000
_cell.length_b   1.000
_cell.length_c   1.000
_cell.angle_alpha   90.00
_cell.angle_beta   90.00
_cell.angle_gamma   90.00
#
_symmetry.space_group_name_H-M   'P 1'
#
loop_
_entity.id
_entity.type
_entity.pdbx_description
1 polymer ?
#
loop_
_entity_poly.entity_id
_entity_poly.type
_entity_poly.pdbx_seq_one_letter_code
_entity_poly.pdbx_strand_id
1 'polypeptide(L)'
;VWEASNAYDFGQMVKAVSTTRDKAACAELLTVTEPKKLPALLTNKLEGDIFLIFIQSMESYLVGKDPGLVYQHLFYLSKAERFQVVLALLSTNEKEQVQQLFALLSASQSQQYSLEELESLKKVYEL
;
A
#
# COMPACT_ATOMS: atom_id res chain seq x y z
N VAL A 1 -14.97 14.79 7.30
CA VAL A 1 -13.66 14.22 7.68
C VAL A 1 -13.72 12.75 7.30
N TRP A 2 -12.87 12.31 6.37
CA TRP A 2 -12.87 10.95 5.84
C TRP A 2 -12.09 10.03 6.79
N GLU A 3 -12.63 9.73 7.95
CA GLU A 3 -11.99 8.79 8.88
C GLU A 3 -12.81 7.50 8.96
N ALA A 4 -12.22 6.40 8.49
CA ALA A 4 -12.81 5.08 8.67
C ALA A 4 -12.76 4.73 10.16
N SER A 5 -13.90 4.82 10.83
CA SER A 5 -13.98 4.54 12.28
C SER A 5 -13.92 3.03 12.59
N ASN A 6 -14.13 2.17 11.57
CA ASN A 6 -14.10 0.72 11.69
C ASN A 6 -13.72 0.05 10.34
N ALA A 7 -13.47 -1.26 10.38
CA ALA A 7 -13.07 -2.06 9.21
C ALA A 7 -14.15 -2.14 8.11
N TYR A 8 -15.43 -2.04 8.47
CA TYR A 8 -16.53 -2.07 7.51
C TYR A 8 -16.52 -0.81 6.64
N ASP A 9 -16.45 0.37 7.26
CA ASP A 9 -16.42 1.66 6.55
C ASP A 9 -15.18 1.77 5.68
N PHE A 10 -14.02 1.32 6.20
CA PHE A 10 -12.79 1.28 5.41
C PHE A 10 -12.93 0.38 4.18
N GLY A 11 -13.45 -0.83 4.36
CA GLY A 11 -13.67 -1.78 3.26
C GLY A 11 -14.58 -1.21 2.16
N GLN A 12 -15.63 -0.48 2.52
CA GLN A 12 -16.54 0.16 1.57
C GLN A 12 -15.84 1.27 0.78
N MET A 13 -15.09 2.14 1.46
CA MET A 13 -14.33 3.21 0.80
C MET A 13 -13.25 2.66 -0.13
N VAL A 14 -12.48 1.68 0.34
CA VAL A 14 -11.45 1.01 -0.45
C VAL A 14 -12.04 0.32 -1.67
N LYS A 15 -13.19 -0.36 -1.54
CA LYS A 15 -13.84 -0.98 -2.69
C LYS A 15 -14.35 0.05 -3.68
N ALA A 16 -14.87 1.19 -3.21
CA ALA A 16 -15.32 2.28 -4.08
C ALA A 16 -14.17 2.90 -4.88
N VAL A 17 -13.04 3.22 -4.24
CA VAL A 17 -11.87 3.78 -4.94
C VAL A 17 -11.20 2.76 -5.85
N SER A 18 -11.19 1.47 -5.49
CA SER A 18 -10.72 0.39 -6.37
C SER A 18 -11.59 0.28 -7.63
N THR A 19 -12.92 0.29 -7.46
CA THR A 19 -13.88 0.17 -8.57
C THR A 19 -13.79 1.36 -9.53
N THR A 20 -13.65 2.56 -8.99
CA THR A 20 -13.52 3.80 -9.77
C THR A 20 -12.09 4.05 -10.27
N ARG A 21 -11.12 3.27 -9.77
CA ARG A 21 -9.67 3.43 -10.00
C ARG A 21 -9.17 4.83 -9.67
N ASP A 22 -9.78 5.47 -8.67
CA ASP A 22 -9.44 6.81 -8.24
C ASP A 22 -8.20 6.78 -7.34
N LYS A 23 -7.04 6.96 -7.97
CA LYS A 23 -5.73 6.99 -7.31
C LYS A 23 -5.58 8.18 -6.35
N ALA A 24 -6.21 9.31 -6.65
CA ALA A 24 -6.09 10.50 -5.83
C ALA A 24 -6.90 10.33 -4.54
N ALA A 25 -8.16 9.91 -4.65
CA ALA A 25 -9.00 9.61 -3.49
C ALA A 25 -8.40 8.48 -2.63
N CYS A 26 -7.79 7.47 -3.27
CA CYS A 26 -7.10 6.41 -2.55
C CYS A 26 -5.85 6.91 -1.82
N ALA A 27 -5.06 7.81 -2.42
CA ALA A 27 -3.92 8.43 -1.74
C ALA A 27 -4.36 9.30 -0.54
N GLU A 28 -5.46 10.04 -0.65
CA GLU A 28 -6.05 10.79 0.46
C GLU A 28 -6.48 9.85 1.58
N LEU A 29 -7.16 8.75 1.24
CA LEU A 29 -7.57 7.72 2.19
C LEU A 29 -6.36 7.12 2.93
N LEU A 30 -5.28 6.79 2.21
CA LEU A 30 -4.05 6.29 2.83
C LEU A 30 -3.41 7.34 3.74
N THR A 31 -3.38 8.60 3.33
CA THR A 31 -2.80 9.70 4.13
C THR A 31 -3.47 9.87 5.49
N VAL A 32 -4.79 9.71 5.57
CA VAL A 32 -5.55 9.81 6.82
C VAL A 32 -5.65 8.47 7.58
N THR A 33 -5.19 7.37 6.98
CA THR A 33 -5.21 6.05 7.60
C THR A 33 -3.88 5.77 8.29
N GLU A 34 -3.92 5.56 9.60
CA GLU A 34 -2.72 5.14 10.34
C GLU A 34 -2.22 3.78 9.79
N PRO A 35 -0.97 3.68 9.29
CA PRO A 35 -0.48 2.47 8.62
C PRO A 35 -0.63 1.20 9.48
N LYS A 36 -0.43 1.33 10.80
CA LYS A 36 -0.59 0.25 11.80
C LYS A 36 -1.99 -0.38 11.83
N LYS A 37 -3.03 0.41 11.52
CA LYS A 37 -4.43 -0.04 11.53
C LYS A 37 -4.81 -0.72 10.21
N LEU A 38 -4.06 -0.47 9.14
CA LEU A 38 -4.35 -0.99 7.80
C LEU A 38 -4.61 -2.51 7.76
N PRO A 39 -3.82 -3.37 8.44
CA PRO A 39 -4.07 -4.82 8.43
C PRO A 39 -5.43 -5.20 9.03
N ALA A 40 -5.78 -4.56 10.16
CA ALA A 40 -7.04 -4.80 10.85
C ALA A 40 -8.23 -4.28 10.05
N LEU A 41 -8.08 -3.12 9.41
CA LEU A 41 -9.11 -2.50 8.57
C LEU A 41 -9.36 -3.27 7.27
N LEU A 42 -8.32 -3.88 6.70
CA LEU A 42 -8.44 -4.72 5.51
C LEU A 42 -9.04 -6.09 5.86
N THR A 43 -8.67 -6.70 6.98
CA THR A 43 -9.17 -8.03 7.39
C THR A 43 -9.09 -9.03 6.21
N ASN A 44 -10.23 -9.47 5.66
CA ASN A 44 -10.34 -10.36 4.49
C ASN A 44 -10.65 -9.65 3.16
N LYS A 45 -10.71 -8.32 3.15
CA LYS A 45 -11.06 -7.46 2.01
C LYS A 45 -9.89 -7.14 1.08
N LEU A 46 -8.65 -7.49 1.46
CA LEU A 46 -7.51 -7.29 0.57
C LEU A 46 -7.62 -8.25 -0.64
N GLU A 47 -7.87 -7.66 -1.80
CA GLU A 47 -7.97 -8.29 -3.12
C GLU A 47 -6.91 -7.68 -4.06
N GLY A 48 -6.67 -8.30 -5.22
CA GLY A 48 -5.65 -7.84 -6.16
C GLY A 48 -5.88 -6.42 -6.68
N ASP A 49 -7.13 -6.06 -6.98
CA ASP A 49 -7.53 -4.71 -7.40
C ASP A 49 -7.24 -3.66 -6.31
N ILE A 50 -7.57 -4.00 -5.07
CA ILE A 50 -7.34 -3.16 -3.88
C ILE A 50 -5.84 -3.00 -3.60
N PHE A 51 -5.08 -4.09 -3.70
CA PHE A 51 -3.64 -4.05 -3.55
C PHE A 51 -3.01 -3.12 -4.60
N LEU A 52 -3.40 -3.28 -5.87
CA LEU A 52 -2.83 -2.49 -6.96
C LEU A 52 -3.19 -1.02 -6.88
N ILE A 53 -4.44 -0.68 -6.52
CA ILE A 53 -4.79 0.73 -6.35
C ILE A 53 -3.97 1.37 -5.23
N PHE A 54 -3.64 0.65 -4.16
CA PHE A 54 -2.72 1.15 -3.12
C PHE A 54 -1.33 1.43 -3.68
N ILE A 55 -0.72 0.46 -4.37
CA ILE A 55 0.62 0.62 -4.97
C ILE A 55 0.65 1.83 -5.91
N GLN A 56 -0.30 1.91 -6.83
CA GLN A 56 -0.37 2.98 -7.82
C GLN A 56 -0.62 4.36 -7.20
N SER A 57 -1.43 4.41 -6.14
CA SER A 57 -1.73 5.66 -5.42
C SER A 57 -0.52 6.16 -4.64
N MET A 58 0.19 5.24 -3.98
CA MET A 58 1.45 5.54 -3.29
C MET A 58 2.51 6.05 -4.26
N GLU A 59 2.69 5.37 -5.38
CA GLU A 59 3.63 5.75 -6.44
C GLU A 59 3.33 7.12 -7.04
N SER A 60 2.05 7.41 -7.33
CA SER A 60 1.67 8.63 -8.04
C SER A 60 1.61 9.87 -7.14
N TYR A 61 1.22 9.71 -5.87
CA TYR A 61 0.83 10.84 -5.02
C TYR A 61 1.58 10.95 -3.68
N LEU A 62 2.13 9.85 -3.16
CA LEU A 62 2.69 9.81 -1.81
C LEU A 62 4.21 9.71 -1.78
N VAL A 63 4.84 8.91 -2.66
CA VAL A 63 6.28 8.64 -2.59
C VAL A 63 7.13 9.92 -2.73
N GLY A 64 6.70 10.88 -3.54
CA GLY A 64 7.38 12.17 -3.70
C GLY A 64 7.08 13.19 -2.59
N LYS A 65 6.08 12.94 -1.73
CA LYS A 65 5.67 13.86 -0.65
C LYS A 65 6.10 13.35 0.72
N ASP A 66 5.83 12.08 0.99
CA ASP A 66 6.17 11.40 2.24
C ASP A 66 6.57 9.94 1.95
N PRO A 67 7.84 9.70 1.55
CA PRO A 67 8.34 8.35 1.31
C PRO A 67 8.33 7.49 2.58
N GLY A 68 8.42 8.10 3.77
CA GLY A 68 8.32 7.39 5.04
C GLY A 68 6.94 6.77 5.24
N LEU A 69 5.88 7.55 5.00
CA LEU A 69 4.51 7.05 5.06
C LEU A 69 4.27 5.91 4.08
N VAL A 70 4.79 6.00 2.86
CA VAL A 70 4.71 4.92 1.86
C VAL A 70 5.39 3.66 2.38
N TYR A 71 6.60 3.76 2.91
CA TYR A 71 7.29 2.62 3.52
C TYR A 71 6.46 1.99 4.64
N GLN A 72 5.89 2.79 5.54
CA GLN A 72 5.05 2.29 6.62
C GLN A 72 3.81 1.56 6.09
N HIS A 73 3.14 2.10 5.07
CA HIS A 73 2.02 1.41 4.44
C HIS A 73 2.43 0.08 3.83
N LEU A 74 3.54 0.01 3.09
CA LEU A 74 4.04 -1.26 2.54
C LEU A 74 4.39 -2.26 3.64
N PHE A 75 5.02 -1.80 4.73
CA PHE A 75 5.39 -2.66 5.86
C PHE A 75 4.19 -3.21 6.62
N TYR A 76 3.14 -2.41 6.83
CA TYR A 76 1.94 -2.91 7.48
C TYR A 76 1.06 -3.70 6.51
N LEU A 77 0.98 -3.32 5.23
CA LEU A 77 0.27 -4.09 4.21
C LEU A 77 0.80 -5.52 4.12
N SER A 78 2.11 -5.73 4.27
CA SER A 78 2.71 -7.08 4.30
C SER A 78 2.28 -7.94 5.51
N LYS A 79 1.64 -7.34 6.50
CA LYS A 79 1.09 -8.01 7.70
C LYS A 79 -0.42 -8.28 7.58
N ALA A 80 -1.07 -7.88 6.49
CA ALA A 80 -2.47 -8.20 6.26
C ALA A 80 -2.65 -9.71 6.01
N GLU A 81 -3.74 -10.28 6.51
CA GLU A 81 -4.00 -11.73 6.47
C GLU A 81 -3.93 -12.30 5.05
N ARG A 82 -4.50 -11.58 4.06
CA ARG A 82 -4.52 -12.01 2.65
C ARG A 82 -3.32 -11.58 1.83
N PHE A 83 -2.31 -10.94 2.44
CA PHE A 83 -1.17 -10.38 1.71
C PHE A 83 -0.45 -11.42 0.84
N GLN A 84 -0.05 -12.56 1.44
CA GLN A 84 0.66 -13.62 0.73
C GLN A 84 -0.17 -14.21 -0.42
N VAL A 85 -1.49 -14.37 -0.22
CA VAL A 85 -2.39 -14.86 -1.26
C VAL A 85 -2.47 -13.88 -2.42
N VAL A 86 -2.61 -12.58 -2.13
CA VAL A 86 -2.68 -11.56 -3.18
C VAL A 86 -1.35 -11.42 -3.92
N LEU A 87 -0.23 -11.46 -3.20
CA LEU A 87 1.10 -11.38 -3.79
C LEU A 87 1.39 -12.53 -4.77
N ALA A 88 1.02 -13.74 -4.40
CA ALA A 88 1.18 -14.93 -5.24
C ALA A 88 0.32 -14.90 -6.52
N LEU A 89 -0.76 -14.12 -6.52
CA LEU A 89 -1.68 -13.98 -7.66
C LEU A 89 -1.30 -12.84 -8.61
N LEU A 90 -0.31 -12.00 -8.27
CA LEU A 90 0.12 -10.91 -9.13
C LEU A 90 0.78 -11.44 -10.41
N SER A 91 0.37 -10.85 -11.53
CA SER A 91 1.04 -11.02 -12.82
C SER A 91 2.41 -10.34 -12.85
N THR A 92 3.23 -10.68 -13.84
CA THR A 92 4.56 -10.07 -14.03
C THR A 92 4.49 -8.54 -14.12
N ASN A 93 3.53 -8.00 -14.86
CA ASN A 93 3.36 -6.55 -15.03
C ASN A 93 2.91 -5.85 -13.74
N GLU A 94 2.18 -6.55 -12.88
CA GLU A 94 1.77 -6.05 -11.57
C GLU A 94 2.94 -6.06 -10.60
N LYS A 95 3.75 -7.13 -10.58
CA LYS A 95 5.00 -7.18 -9.80
C LYS A 95 5.98 -6.08 -10.22
N GLU A 96 6.07 -5.77 -11.51
CA GLU A 96 6.91 -4.68 -12.02
C GLU A 96 6.49 -3.31 -11.46
N GLN A 97 5.20 -3.02 -11.34
CA GLN A 97 4.72 -1.78 -10.68
C GLN A 97 5.13 -1.71 -9.21
N VAL A 98 5.07 -2.83 -8.50
CA VAL A 98 5.57 -2.87 -7.11
C VAL A 98 7.07 -2.60 -7.09
N GLN A 99 7.86 -3.20 -7.98
CA GLN A 99 9.31 -2.94 -8.09
C GLN A 99 9.61 -1.47 -8.38
N GLN A 100 8.85 -0.82 -9.24
CA GLN A 100 9.00 0.61 -9.55
C GLN A 100 8.80 1.47 -8.29
N LEU A 101 7.78 1.18 -7.48
CA LEU A 101 7.57 1.86 -6.19
C LEU A 101 8.77 1.67 -5.24
N PHE A 102 9.30 0.46 -5.12
CA PHE A 102 10.49 0.20 -4.30
C PHE A 102 11.74 0.93 -4.83
N ALA A 103 11.92 1.02 -6.15
CA ALA A 103 13.01 1.77 -6.75
C ALA A 103 12.91 3.28 -6.42
N LEU A 104 11.70 3.85 -6.47
CA LEU A 104 11.45 5.24 -6.08
C LEU A 104 11.73 5.46 -4.59
N LEU A 105 11.36 4.53 -3.72
CA LEU A 105 11.68 4.59 -2.29
C LEU A 105 13.18 4.48 -2.01
N SER A 106 13.90 3.66 -2.77
CA SER A 106 15.35 3.52 -2.64
C SER A 106 16.08 4.82 -3.04
N ALA A 107 15.57 5.50 -4.07
CA ALA A 107 16.06 6.82 -4.50
C ALA A 107 15.66 7.96 -3.56
N SER A 108 14.60 7.79 -2.77
CA SER A 108 14.07 8.81 -1.86
C SER A 108 14.75 8.72 -0.50
N GLN A 109 15.25 9.85 0.01
CA GLN A 109 15.80 9.91 1.36
C GLN A 109 14.67 10.01 2.39
N SER A 110 14.66 9.10 3.36
CA SER A 110 13.72 9.11 4.49
C SER A 110 14.44 8.79 5.79
N GLN A 111 14.02 9.41 6.89
CA GLN A 111 14.51 9.08 8.22
C GLN A 111 13.72 7.93 8.86
N GLN A 112 12.61 7.49 8.25
CA GLN A 112 11.72 6.48 8.81
C GLN A 112 12.12 5.03 8.49
N TYR A 113 13.07 4.83 7.56
CA TYR A 113 13.60 3.51 7.21
C TYR A 113 15.04 3.65 6.68
N SER A 114 15.81 2.60 6.87
CA SER A 114 17.12 2.39 6.24
C SER A 114 16.99 1.61 4.93
N LEU A 115 18.01 1.69 4.07
CA LEU A 115 18.07 0.87 2.85
C LEU A 115 18.03 -0.64 3.17
N GLU A 116 18.61 -1.07 4.30
CA GLU A 116 18.58 -2.46 4.73
C GLU A 116 17.16 -2.93 5.09
N GLU A 117 16.40 -2.08 5.79
CA GLU A 117 14.99 -2.35 6.10
C GLU A 117 14.12 -2.36 4.84
N LEU A 118 14.41 -1.48 3.88
CA LEU A 118 13.73 -1.46 2.58
C LEU A 118 14.01 -2.73 1.77
N GLU A 119 15.27 -3.16 1.70
CA GLU A 119 15.66 -4.41 1.03
C GLU A 119 15.07 -5.64 1.72
N SER A 120 15.00 -5.64 3.06
CA SER A 120 14.33 -6.69 3.82
C SER A 120 12.84 -6.75 3.50
N LEU A 121 12.18 -5.59 3.40
CA LEU A 121 10.78 -5.51 3.01
C LEU A 121 10.58 -5.96 1.56
N LYS A 122 11.45 -5.56 0.64
CA LYS A 122 11.39 -5.97 -0.77
C LYS A 122 11.40 -7.50 -0.93
N LYS A 123 12.20 -8.21 -0.13
CA LYS A 123 12.20 -9.69 -0.09
C LYS A 123 10.86 -10.28 0.35
N VAL A 124 10.14 -9.62 1.27
CA VAL A 124 8.79 -10.06 1.70
C VAL A 124 7.77 -9.94 0.57
N TYR A 125 8.00 -9.00 -0.36
CA TYR A 125 7.21 -8.85 -1.59
C TYR A 125 7.67 -9.78 -2.73
N GLU A 126 8.64 -10.68 -2.48
CA GLU A 126 9.19 -11.60 -3.49
C GLU A 126 9.74 -10.88 -4.74
N LEU A 127 10.40 -9.74 -4.54
CA LEU A 127 10.90 -8.84 -5.60
C LEU A 127 12.43 -8.76 -5.70
#